data_AF-A0A528EKF9-F1
#
_entry.id   AF-A0A528EKF9-F1
#
_cell.length_a   1.000
_cell.length_b   1.000
_cell.length_c   1.000
_cell.angle_alpha   90.00
_cell.angle_beta   90.00
_cell.angle_gamma   90.00
#
_symmetry.space_group_name_H-M   'P 1'
#
loop_
_entity.id
_entity.type
_entity.pdbx_description
1 polymer ?
#
loop_
_entity_poly.entity_id
_entity_poly.type
_entity_poly.pdbx_seq_one_letter_code
_entity_poly.pdbx_strand_id
1 'polypeptide(L)'
;VLTSLINANSPMVFDETMLGALKVYSRHNQACIVTPFILAGAMSPVTVAGTLTQVLAEVLAGASFTQLIRPGAPVLFGTFASSISMQSGAPTFGTPEPSLVSYGAAQLARRLGLPFRTGGSLCASKIPDAQAAYESANTLNSTILAGTNFVLHSAGWLEGGLASCYEKFMMDIDQLGMTQKFSEGVDLSENGQAMDAIRQVGPGSHYLGCDHTQANFQTAFYRSSIADNNSYEQWLAEGEKTAPQRANELARRWLESYEAPHLDQGIDDGLKDFIGRKKASMADAFT
;
A
#
# COMPACT_ATOMS: atom_id res chain seq x y z
N VAL A 1 18.84 -3.01 6.61
CA VAL A 1 18.19 -1.80 7.16
C VAL A 1 16.75 -2.18 7.48
N LEU A 2 16.37 -2.15 8.75
CA LEU A 2 14.98 -2.21 9.19
C LEU A 2 14.32 -0.87 8.90
N THR A 3 13.05 -0.91 8.52
CA THR A 3 12.23 0.29 8.32
C THR A 3 11.10 0.26 9.31
N SER A 4 11.01 1.29 10.16
CA SER A 4 10.11 1.28 11.31
C SER A 4 9.23 2.53 11.33
N LEU A 5 7.95 2.32 11.64
CA LEU A 5 6.96 3.39 11.72
C LEU A 5 7.15 4.19 13.02
N ILE A 6 7.34 5.50 12.90
CA ILE A 6 7.39 6.42 14.04
C ILE A 6 6.25 7.42 13.88
N ASN A 7 5.20 7.28 14.67
CA ASN A 7 4.06 8.18 14.58
C ASN A 7 4.29 9.47 15.37
N ALA A 8 3.81 10.58 14.80
CA ALA A 8 3.44 11.72 15.62
C ALA A 8 2.04 11.44 16.19
N ASN A 9 1.84 11.75 17.47
CA ASN A 9 0.53 11.82 18.08
C ASN A 9 -0.08 13.17 17.70
N SER A 10 -0.60 13.24 16.48
CA SER A 10 -1.13 14.48 15.93
C SER A 10 -2.34 14.96 16.76
N PRO A 11 -2.44 16.26 17.08
CA PRO A 11 -1.65 17.35 16.54
C PRO A 11 -0.35 17.67 17.31
N MET A 12 0.77 17.70 16.59
CA MET A 12 2.05 18.30 16.99
C MET A 12 2.75 17.72 18.23
N VAL A 13 2.48 16.46 18.59
CA VAL A 13 3.13 15.78 19.72
C VAL A 13 3.91 14.54 19.24
N PHE A 14 5.06 14.28 19.87
CA PHE A 14 5.76 13.00 19.77
C PHE A 14 5.89 12.40 21.18
N ASP A 15 5.25 11.27 21.40
CA ASP A 15 5.23 10.62 22.72
C ASP A 15 6.54 9.88 23.02
N GLU A 16 6.77 9.62 24.31
CA GLU A 16 7.99 8.99 24.82
C GLU A 16 8.32 7.68 24.10
N THR A 17 7.33 6.80 23.89
CA THR A 17 7.50 5.52 23.23
C THR A 17 8.04 5.68 21.81
N MET A 18 7.44 6.59 21.02
CA MET A 18 7.84 6.84 19.63
C MET A 18 9.23 7.49 19.56
N LEU A 19 9.53 8.45 20.44
CA LEU A 19 10.85 9.05 20.53
C LEU A 19 11.92 8.05 21.01
N GLY A 20 11.55 7.16 21.93
CA GLY A 20 12.40 6.05 22.39
C GLY A 20 12.84 5.15 21.24
N ALA A 21 11.87 4.65 20.46
CA ALA A 21 12.11 3.84 19.28
C ALA A 21 12.93 4.59 18.22
N LEU A 22 12.56 5.83 17.90
CA LEU A 22 13.27 6.68 16.94
C LEU A 22 14.75 6.84 17.32
N LYS A 23 15.05 7.07 18.61
CA LYS A 23 16.42 7.17 19.11
C LYS A 23 17.22 5.90 18.89
N VAL A 24 16.63 4.72 19.15
CA VAL A 24 17.30 3.43 18.93
C VAL A 24 17.59 3.24 17.44
N TYR A 25 16.59 3.35 16.58
CA TYR A 25 16.76 3.12 15.14
C TYR A 25 17.76 4.09 14.51
N SER A 26 17.68 5.38 14.85
CA SER A 26 18.57 6.41 14.31
C SER A 26 20.03 6.17 14.69
N ARG A 27 20.31 5.83 15.96
CA ARG A 27 21.69 5.49 16.41
C ARG A 27 22.29 4.31 15.66
N HIS A 28 21.45 3.35 15.27
CA HIS A 28 21.87 2.11 14.61
C HIS A 28 21.71 2.13 13.08
N ASN A 29 21.53 3.31 12.45
CA ASN A 29 21.40 3.45 11.00
C ASN A 29 20.21 2.66 10.40
N GLN A 30 19.14 2.51 11.16
CA GLN A 30 17.88 1.92 10.69
C GLN A 30 16.90 3.03 10.30
N ALA A 31 16.00 2.75 9.35
CA ALA A 31 15.14 3.76 8.76
C ALA A 31 13.91 4.05 9.61
N CYS A 32 13.62 5.34 9.82
CA CYS A 32 12.40 5.80 10.50
C CYS A 32 11.43 6.38 9.47
N ILE A 33 10.18 5.91 9.47
CA ILE A 33 9.09 6.54 8.73
C ILE A 33 8.36 7.49 9.70
N VAL A 34 8.74 8.77 9.68
CA VAL A 34 8.12 9.78 10.54
C VAL A 34 6.75 10.13 9.98
N THR A 35 5.69 9.75 10.67
CA THR A 35 4.33 9.69 10.13
C THR A 35 3.33 10.40 11.05
N PRO A 36 2.88 11.61 10.70
CA PRO A 36 1.64 12.19 11.21
C PRO A 36 0.47 11.23 11.04
N PHE A 37 -0.31 11.02 12.11
CA PHE A 37 -1.52 10.21 12.09
C PHE A 37 -2.73 11.12 12.18
N ILE A 38 -3.34 11.42 11.03
CA ILE A 38 -4.31 12.51 10.91
C ILE A 38 -5.66 12.00 10.41
N LEU A 39 -6.70 12.37 11.15
CA LEU A 39 -8.07 12.43 10.67
C LEU A 39 -8.45 13.91 10.52
N ALA A 40 -8.60 14.38 9.28
CA ALA A 40 -8.90 15.78 9.01
C ALA A 40 -10.24 16.20 9.64
N GLY A 41 -10.23 17.31 10.39
CA GLY A 41 -11.37 17.77 11.18
C GLY A 41 -11.35 17.32 12.64
N ALA A 42 -10.45 16.41 13.02
CA ALA A 42 -10.24 15.99 14.42
C ALA A 42 -8.79 16.21 14.88
N MET A 43 -7.80 15.65 14.17
CA MET A 43 -6.37 15.73 14.51
C MET A 43 -5.60 16.75 13.67
N SER A 44 -6.29 17.39 12.71
CA SER A 44 -5.80 18.52 11.91
C SER A 44 -6.97 19.41 11.48
N PRO A 45 -6.72 20.62 10.94
CA PRO A 45 -7.76 21.42 10.32
C PRO A 45 -8.51 20.66 9.22
N VAL A 46 -9.80 20.92 9.06
CA VAL A 46 -10.65 20.26 8.04
C VAL A 46 -10.21 20.53 6.59
N THR A 47 -9.41 21.57 6.36
CA THR A 47 -8.97 21.96 5.02
C THR A 47 -7.69 21.23 4.61
N VAL A 48 -7.59 20.91 3.32
CA VAL A 48 -6.41 20.25 2.72
C VAL A 48 -5.12 21.03 3.00
N ALA A 49 -5.12 22.34 2.78
CA ALA A 49 -3.94 23.19 2.97
C ALA A 49 -3.51 23.28 4.44
N GLY A 50 -4.47 23.40 5.37
CA GLY A 50 -4.19 23.39 6.81
C GLY A 50 -3.60 22.06 7.27
N THR A 51 -4.18 20.94 6.80
CA THR A 51 -3.65 19.60 7.06
C THR A 51 -2.23 19.43 6.51
N LEU A 52 -1.97 19.82 5.26
CA LEU A 52 -0.63 19.75 4.66
C LEU A 52 0.41 20.56 5.43
N THR A 53 0.02 21.74 5.91
CA THR A 53 0.91 22.62 6.70
C THR A 53 1.30 21.94 8.01
N GLN A 54 0.33 21.33 8.71
CA GLN A 54 0.59 20.58 9.94
C GLN A 54 1.42 19.32 9.70
N VAL A 55 1.10 18.53 8.65
CA VAL A 55 1.89 17.35 8.23
C VAL A 55 3.35 17.73 8.04
N LEU A 56 3.60 18.81 7.30
CA LEU A 56 4.95 19.28 7.02
C LEU A 56 5.69 19.66 8.31
N ALA A 57 5.03 20.37 9.23
CA ALA A 57 5.62 20.76 10.50
C ALA A 57 6.00 19.54 11.36
N GLU A 58 5.08 18.58 11.51
CA GLU A 58 5.31 17.36 12.30
C GLU A 58 6.42 16.48 11.70
N VAL A 59 6.42 16.30 10.37
CA VAL A 59 7.47 15.54 9.69
C VAL A 59 8.82 16.24 9.83
N LEU A 60 8.90 17.55 9.60
CA LEU A 60 10.16 18.30 9.74
C LEU A 60 10.72 18.19 11.15
N ALA A 61 9.88 18.28 12.18
CA ALA A 61 10.31 18.14 13.58
C ALA A 61 10.88 16.73 13.84
N GLY A 62 10.11 15.68 13.54
CA GLY A 62 10.54 14.31 13.79
C GLY A 62 11.74 13.90 12.92
N ALA A 63 11.76 14.26 11.64
CA ALA A 63 12.85 13.95 10.73
C ALA A 63 14.13 14.70 11.13
N SER A 64 14.05 15.98 11.47
CA SER A 64 15.23 16.73 11.97
C SER A 64 15.77 16.09 13.24
N PHE A 65 14.91 15.61 14.13
CA PHE A 65 15.33 14.93 15.36
C PHE A 65 16.13 13.65 15.06
N THR A 66 15.79 12.88 14.02
CA THR A 66 16.63 11.74 13.59
C THR A 66 18.05 12.18 13.23
N GLN A 67 18.18 13.31 12.54
CA GLN A 67 19.47 13.84 12.07
C GLN A 67 20.31 14.45 13.20
N LEU A 68 19.65 14.99 14.24
CA LEU A 68 20.34 15.42 15.47
C LEU A 68 20.96 14.25 16.24
N ILE A 69 20.34 13.07 16.17
CA ILE A 69 20.83 11.86 16.85
C ILE A 69 21.99 11.25 16.07
N ARG A 70 21.84 11.13 14.75
CA ARG A 70 22.88 10.64 13.86
C ARG A 70 22.71 11.25 12.47
N PRO A 71 23.56 12.22 12.08
CA PRO A 71 23.55 12.76 10.72
C PRO A 71 23.66 11.64 9.68
N GLY A 72 22.78 11.66 8.68
CA GLY A 72 22.71 10.63 7.64
C GLY A 72 21.91 9.38 8.04
N ALA A 73 21.26 9.35 9.20
CA ALA A 73 20.29 8.29 9.50
C ALA A 73 19.15 8.31 8.46
N PRO A 74 18.77 7.16 7.88
CA PRO A 74 17.73 7.13 6.86
C PRO A 74 16.36 7.49 7.46
N VAL A 75 15.64 8.39 6.80
CA VAL A 75 14.33 8.85 7.25
C VAL A 75 13.40 9.05 6.06
N LEU A 76 12.15 8.63 6.23
CA LEU A 76 11.08 8.80 5.23
C LEU A 76 10.08 9.85 5.73
N PHE A 77 9.58 10.65 4.79
CA PHE A 77 8.43 11.49 4.98
C PHE A 77 7.18 10.60 4.96
N GLY A 78 6.55 10.39 6.11
CA GLY A 78 5.31 9.64 6.21
C GLY A 78 4.08 10.56 6.23
N THR A 79 2.95 10.04 5.78
CA THR A 79 1.63 10.63 6.02
C THR A 79 0.62 9.50 6.13
N PHE A 80 -0.13 9.48 7.23
CA PHE A 80 -1.43 8.81 7.26
C PHE A 80 -2.46 9.92 7.38
N ALA A 81 -3.25 10.12 6.33
CA ALA A 81 -4.31 11.11 6.29
C ALA A 81 -5.60 10.43 5.85
N SER A 82 -6.65 10.62 6.63
CA SER A 82 -8.03 10.30 6.23
C SER A 82 -8.95 11.46 6.62
N SER A 83 -10.23 11.36 6.28
CA SER A 83 -11.27 12.28 6.74
C SER A 83 -12.11 11.64 7.85
N ILE A 84 -13.05 12.40 8.41
CA ILE A 84 -14.09 11.91 9.31
C ILE A 84 -15.47 12.13 8.70
N SER A 85 -16.44 11.29 9.06
CA SER A 85 -17.85 11.57 8.82
C SER A 85 -18.33 12.60 9.84
N MET A 86 -18.73 13.79 9.40
CA MET A 86 -19.24 14.84 10.30
C MET A 86 -20.53 14.45 11.04
N GLN A 87 -21.24 13.42 10.55
CA GLN A 87 -22.45 12.90 11.18
C GLN A 87 -22.15 11.92 12.31
N SER A 88 -21.14 11.06 12.14
CA SER A 88 -20.86 9.94 13.07
C SER A 88 -19.55 10.07 13.84
N GLY A 89 -18.66 10.97 13.43
CA GLY A 89 -17.29 11.07 13.91
C GLY A 89 -16.36 9.94 13.44
N ALA A 90 -16.87 8.96 12.68
CA ALA A 90 -16.09 7.80 12.26
C ALA A 90 -15.08 8.15 11.16
N PRO A 91 -13.90 7.50 11.13
CA PRO A 91 -12.95 7.63 10.03
C PRO A 91 -13.58 7.24 8.67
N THR A 92 -13.29 8.02 7.64
CA THR A 92 -13.71 7.77 6.26
C THR A 92 -12.50 7.70 5.33
N PHE A 93 -12.60 6.83 4.32
CA PHE A 93 -11.54 6.55 3.36
C PHE A 93 -12.10 6.65 1.93
N GLY A 94 -11.22 6.66 0.94
CA GLY A 94 -11.64 6.73 -0.47
C GLY A 94 -12.21 8.08 -0.93
N THR A 95 -12.25 9.07 -0.04
CA THR A 95 -12.76 10.42 -0.31
C THR A 95 -11.71 11.28 -1.03
N PRO A 96 -12.14 12.39 -1.69
CA PRO A 96 -11.22 13.24 -2.44
C PRO A 96 -10.16 13.94 -1.58
N GLU A 97 -10.51 14.40 -0.37
CA GLU A 97 -9.66 15.26 0.45
C GLU A 97 -8.35 14.58 0.88
N PRO A 98 -8.36 13.32 1.39
CA PRO A 98 -7.13 12.59 1.68
C PRO A 98 -6.24 12.34 0.45
N SER A 99 -6.84 12.22 -0.74
CA SER A 99 -6.10 12.07 -2.00
C SER A 99 -5.36 13.37 -2.34
N LEU A 100 -6.03 14.53 -2.20
CA LEU A 100 -5.40 15.85 -2.38
C LEU A 100 -4.27 16.10 -1.38
N VAL A 101 -4.46 15.71 -0.12
CA VAL A 101 -3.38 15.74 0.90
C VAL A 101 -2.22 14.83 0.47
N SER A 102 -2.48 13.63 -0.02
CA SER A 102 -1.43 12.71 -0.47
C SER A 102 -0.62 13.27 -1.65
N TYR A 103 -1.28 13.84 -2.65
CA TYR A 103 -0.59 14.49 -3.78
C TYR A 103 0.28 15.68 -3.33
N GLY A 104 -0.26 16.54 -2.48
CA GLY A 104 0.48 17.69 -1.94
C GLY A 104 1.67 17.26 -1.09
N ALA A 105 1.47 16.30 -0.19
CA ALA A 105 2.52 15.77 0.68
C ALA A 105 3.64 15.09 -0.12
N ALA A 106 3.31 14.39 -1.22
CA ALA A 106 4.32 13.81 -2.10
C ALA A 106 5.22 14.88 -2.75
N GLN A 107 4.63 16.01 -3.17
CA GLN A 107 5.40 17.13 -3.71
C GLN A 107 6.30 17.76 -2.65
N LEU A 108 5.81 17.90 -1.41
CA LEU A 108 6.60 18.40 -0.28
C LEU A 108 7.76 17.46 0.06
N ALA A 109 7.52 16.15 0.11
CA ALA A 109 8.54 15.14 0.35
C ALA A 109 9.66 15.19 -0.69
N ARG A 110 9.31 15.29 -1.98
CA ARG A 110 10.28 15.48 -3.07
C ARG A 110 11.11 16.75 -2.92
N ARG A 111 10.48 17.87 -2.55
CA ARG A 111 11.18 19.15 -2.31
C ARG A 111 12.14 19.09 -1.12
N LEU A 112 11.83 18.26 -0.12
CA LEU A 112 12.71 17.99 1.02
C LEU A 112 13.79 16.94 0.72
N GLY A 113 13.74 16.27 -0.44
CA GLY A 113 14.68 15.22 -0.79
C GLY A 113 14.53 13.93 0.04
N LEU A 114 13.34 13.68 0.61
CA LEU A 114 13.07 12.49 1.41
C LEU A 114 12.17 11.49 0.65
N PRO A 115 12.41 10.17 0.77
CA PRO A 115 11.46 9.19 0.26
C PRO A 115 10.12 9.31 0.99
N PHE A 116 9.03 9.09 0.26
CA PHE A 116 7.67 9.35 0.71
C PHE A 116 6.88 8.07 0.98
N ARG A 117 6.15 8.05 2.11
CA ARG A 117 5.19 7.01 2.49
C ARG A 117 3.80 7.62 2.67
N THR A 118 2.81 7.10 1.96
CA THR A 118 1.39 7.38 2.18
C THR A 118 0.51 6.25 1.62
N GLY A 119 -0.80 6.36 1.85
CA GLY A 119 -1.82 5.62 1.12
C GLY A 119 -1.76 4.10 1.31
N GLY A 120 -2.04 3.38 0.23
CA GLY A 120 -2.34 1.94 0.23
C GLY A 120 -3.77 1.64 -0.18
N SER A 121 -4.24 0.44 0.13
CA SER A 121 -5.58 -0.06 -0.20
C SER A 121 -6.51 0.14 1.01
N LEU A 122 -6.80 1.41 1.32
CA LEU A 122 -7.48 1.80 2.57
C LEU A 122 -9.00 1.89 2.39
N CYS A 123 -9.73 1.33 3.36
CA CYS A 123 -11.20 1.40 3.38
C CYS A 123 -11.78 1.34 4.81
N ALA A 124 -13.01 1.82 4.96
CA ALA A 124 -13.85 1.74 6.16
C ALA A 124 -14.83 0.56 6.15
N SER A 125 -15.01 -0.12 5.02
CA SER A 125 -15.95 -1.24 4.93
C SER A 125 -15.59 -2.38 5.90
N LYS A 126 -16.60 -3.08 6.39
CA LYS A 126 -16.46 -4.21 7.34
C LYS A 126 -16.28 -5.55 6.62
N ILE A 127 -16.60 -5.59 5.33
CA ILE A 127 -16.52 -6.76 4.47
C ILE A 127 -15.82 -6.38 3.16
N PRO A 128 -15.20 -7.32 2.43
CA PRO A 128 -14.55 -7.04 1.15
C PRO A 128 -15.55 -6.84 0.01
N ASP A 129 -16.46 -5.89 0.14
CA ASP A 129 -17.52 -5.57 -0.81
C ASP A 129 -17.13 -4.45 -1.78
N ALA A 130 -18.13 -3.94 -2.52
CA ALA A 130 -17.94 -2.81 -3.43
C ALA A 130 -17.45 -1.55 -2.71
N GLN A 131 -17.89 -1.27 -1.47
CA GLN A 131 -17.37 -0.16 -0.69
C GLN A 131 -15.86 -0.34 -0.44
N ALA A 132 -15.45 -1.52 0.03
CA ALA A 132 -14.04 -1.81 0.25
C ALA A 132 -13.21 -1.61 -1.03
N ALA A 133 -13.73 -2.07 -2.16
CA ALA A 133 -13.08 -1.96 -3.45
C ALA A 133 -12.94 -0.51 -3.93
N TYR A 134 -14.02 0.29 -3.91
CA TYR A 134 -13.99 1.67 -4.39
C TYR A 134 -13.08 2.56 -3.55
N GLU A 135 -13.16 2.44 -2.22
CA GLU A 135 -12.32 3.22 -1.32
C GLU A 135 -10.84 2.84 -1.47
N SER A 136 -10.55 1.54 -1.57
CA SER A 136 -9.19 1.04 -1.79
C SER A 136 -8.65 1.44 -3.15
N ALA A 137 -9.45 1.37 -4.22
CA ALA A 137 -9.03 1.76 -5.56
C ALA A 137 -8.72 3.27 -5.63
N ASN A 138 -9.56 4.12 -5.03
CA ASN A 138 -9.32 5.56 -4.97
C ASN A 138 -8.02 5.90 -4.23
N THR A 139 -7.80 5.23 -3.09
CA THR A 139 -6.59 5.44 -2.27
C THR A 139 -5.34 4.86 -2.93
N LEU A 140 -5.43 3.68 -3.56
CA LEU A 140 -4.30 3.08 -4.27
C LEU A 140 -3.92 3.86 -5.53
N ASN A 141 -4.88 4.29 -6.34
CA ASN A 141 -4.60 5.10 -7.53
C ASN A 141 -3.92 6.41 -7.17
N SER A 142 -4.39 7.10 -6.12
CA SER A 142 -3.71 8.31 -5.65
C SER A 142 -2.32 8.03 -5.09
N THR A 143 -2.11 6.88 -4.44
CA THR A 143 -0.79 6.44 -3.96
C THR A 143 0.22 6.31 -5.11
N ILE A 144 -0.18 5.64 -6.19
CA ILE A 144 0.68 5.38 -7.35
C ILE A 144 0.94 6.66 -8.13
N LEU A 145 -0.11 7.42 -8.46
CA LEU A 145 0.02 8.67 -9.22
C LEU A 145 0.74 9.78 -8.44
N ALA A 146 0.76 9.72 -7.11
CA ALA A 146 1.57 10.62 -6.29
C ALA A 146 3.08 10.31 -6.35
N GLY A 147 3.48 9.14 -6.86
CA GLY A 147 4.87 8.67 -6.87
C GLY A 147 5.38 8.27 -5.49
N THR A 148 4.54 7.57 -4.71
CA THR A 148 4.88 7.13 -3.35
C THR A 148 5.98 6.06 -3.38
N ASN A 149 7.00 6.20 -2.52
CA ASN A 149 8.15 5.30 -2.49
C ASN A 149 7.95 4.06 -1.62
N PHE A 150 7.16 4.18 -0.55
CA PHE A 150 6.89 3.08 0.38
C PHE A 150 5.40 3.06 0.75
N VAL A 151 4.72 1.94 0.50
CA VAL A 151 3.26 1.80 0.71
C VAL A 151 3.01 0.77 1.80
N LEU A 152 2.75 1.23 3.03
CA LEU A 152 2.72 0.32 4.20
C LEU A 152 1.48 -0.59 4.22
N HIS A 153 0.33 -0.09 3.80
CA HIS A 153 -0.96 -0.80 3.86
C HIS A 153 -1.43 -1.17 2.45
N SER A 154 -0.52 -1.72 1.64
CA SER A 154 -0.79 -2.02 0.23
C SER A 154 -1.84 -3.11 0.04
N ALA A 155 -1.99 -4.05 1.00
CA ALA A 155 -2.95 -5.14 0.91
C ALA A 155 -3.49 -5.60 2.28
N GLY A 156 -4.77 -5.97 2.31
CA GLY A 156 -5.40 -6.69 3.42
C GLY A 156 -6.11 -5.82 4.46
N TRP A 157 -5.98 -4.49 4.38
CA TRP A 157 -6.64 -3.54 5.27
C TRP A 157 -8.16 -3.61 5.13
N LEU A 158 -8.86 -3.71 6.26
CA LEU A 158 -10.32 -3.64 6.35
C LEU A 158 -10.75 -2.94 7.64
N GLU A 159 -12.01 -2.52 7.71
CA GLU A 159 -12.64 -1.95 8.91
C GLU A 159 -11.87 -0.77 9.50
N GLY A 160 -11.43 0.17 8.64
CA GLY A 160 -10.70 1.35 9.10
C GLY A 160 -9.39 1.04 9.82
N GLY A 161 -8.81 -0.14 9.58
CA GLY A 161 -7.53 -0.57 10.15
C GLY A 161 -7.67 -1.52 11.32
N LEU A 162 -8.90 -1.88 11.70
CA LEU A 162 -9.16 -2.82 12.80
C LEU A 162 -9.02 -4.28 12.39
N ALA A 163 -9.02 -4.59 11.08
CA ALA A 163 -8.98 -5.95 10.58
C ALA A 163 -7.92 -6.14 9.48
N SER A 164 -7.30 -7.33 9.50
CA SER A 164 -6.53 -7.89 8.38
C SER A 164 -7.31 -9.04 7.78
N CYS A 165 -7.79 -8.89 6.54
CA CYS A 165 -8.68 -9.86 5.90
C CYS A 165 -7.97 -10.57 4.74
N TYR A 166 -7.96 -11.91 4.75
CA TYR A 166 -7.31 -12.73 3.71
C TYR A 166 -7.92 -12.51 2.33
N GLU A 167 -9.25 -12.44 2.22
CA GLU A 167 -9.93 -12.21 0.94
C GLU A 167 -9.57 -10.83 0.39
N LYS A 168 -9.63 -9.81 1.25
CA LYS A 168 -9.22 -8.44 0.91
C LYS A 168 -7.75 -8.38 0.50
N PHE A 169 -6.87 -9.12 1.19
CA PHE A 169 -5.45 -9.20 0.85
C PHE A 169 -5.26 -9.73 -0.58
N MET A 170 -5.93 -10.83 -0.94
CA MET A 170 -5.83 -11.39 -2.28
C MET A 170 -6.42 -10.48 -3.36
N MET A 171 -7.50 -9.76 -3.06
CA MET A 171 -8.06 -8.74 -3.95
C MET A 171 -7.10 -7.57 -4.15
N ASP A 172 -6.47 -7.10 -3.07
CA ASP A 172 -5.57 -5.96 -3.13
C ASP A 172 -4.26 -6.30 -3.87
N ILE A 173 -3.66 -7.48 -3.64
CA ILE A 173 -2.43 -7.85 -4.37
C ILE A 173 -2.66 -8.00 -5.89
N ASP A 174 -3.88 -8.37 -6.31
CA ASP A 174 -4.24 -8.38 -7.73
C ASP A 174 -4.28 -6.95 -8.30
N GLN A 175 -4.81 -5.98 -7.53
CA GLN A 175 -4.74 -4.56 -7.91
C GLN A 175 -3.30 -4.01 -7.87
N LEU A 176 -2.45 -4.49 -6.96
CA LEU A 176 -1.03 -4.16 -6.96
C LEU A 176 -0.33 -4.66 -8.23
N GLY A 177 -0.67 -5.86 -8.72
CA GLY A 177 -0.19 -6.35 -10.02
C GLY A 177 -0.62 -5.46 -11.18
N MET A 178 -1.90 -5.04 -11.21
CA MET A 178 -2.42 -4.11 -12.21
C MET A 178 -1.68 -2.76 -12.18
N THR A 179 -1.49 -2.20 -10.99
CA THR A 179 -0.82 -0.90 -10.83
C THR A 179 0.67 -0.95 -11.12
N GLN A 180 1.33 -2.09 -10.86
CA GLN A 180 2.71 -2.33 -11.29
C GLN A 180 2.80 -2.29 -12.82
N LYS A 181 1.91 -3.00 -13.53
CA LYS A 181 1.86 -2.97 -15.00
C LYS A 181 1.55 -1.57 -15.53
N PHE A 182 0.60 -0.87 -14.92
CA PHE A 182 0.26 0.52 -15.27
C PHE A 182 1.46 1.45 -15.15
N SER A 183 2.32 1.24 -14.15
CA SER A 183 3.51 2.07 -13.90
C SER A 183 4.61 1.89 -14.95
N GLU A 184 4.55 0.86 -15.79
CA GLU A 184 5.47 0.69 -16.93
C GLU A 184 5.21 1.71 -18.05
N GLY A 185 4.03 2.35 -18.06
CA GLY A 185 3.66 3.34 -19.07
C GLY A 185 3.31 2.72 -20.43
N VAL A 186 3.53 3.50 -21.49
CA VAL A 186 3.19 3.10 -22.87
C VAL A 186 4.46 2.68 -23.61
N ASP A 187 4.44 1.48 -24.19
CA ASP A 187 5.50 1.04 -25.10
C ASP A 187 5.39 1.79 -26.44
N LEU A 188 6.39 2.59 -26.75
CA LEU A 188 6.49 3.36 -28.00
C LEU A 188 7.48 2.76 -29.01
N SER A 189 7.95 1.53 -28.77
CA SER A 189 8.77 0.78 -29.71
C SER A 189 8.04 0.54 -31.04
N GLU A 190 8.76 0.10 -32.08
CA GLU A 190 8.15 -0.29 -33.35
C GLU A 190 7.08 -1.37 -33.17
N ASN A 191 7.31 -2.34 -32.28
CA ASN A 191 6.33 -3.35 -31.92
C ASN A 191 5.11 -2.74 -31.21
N GLY A 192 5.32 -1.81 -30.27
CA GLY A 192 4.25 -1.09 -29.59
C GLY A 192 3.37 -0.25 -30.53
N GLN A 193 3.96 0.33 -31.58
CA GLN A 193 3.23 1.09 -32.60
C GLN A 193 2.38 0.20 -33.52
N ALA A 194 2.74 -1.07 -33.70
CA ALA A 194 1.97 -2.09 -34.41
C ALA A 194 1.55 -1.72 -35.85
N MET A 195 2.32 -0.87 -36.54
CA MET A 195 1.94 -0.34 -37.87
C MET A 195 1.79 -1.43 -38.93
N ASP A 196 2.58 -2.50 -38.86
CA ASP A 196 2.48 -3.63 -39.80
C ASP A 196 1.23 -4.47 -39.54
N ALA A 197 0.83 -4.65 -38.28
CA ALA A 197 -0.42 -5.32 -37.93
C ALA A 197 -1.62 -4.55 -38.49
N ILE A 198 -1.62 -3.21 -38.35
CA ILE A 198 -2.69 -2.34 -38.87
C ILE A 198 -2.83 -2.50 -40.39
N ARG A 199 -1.71 -2.52 -41.12
CA ARG A 199 -1.69 -2.73 -42.59
C ARG A 199 -2.11 -4.15 -42.98
N GLN A 200 -1.67 -5.15 -42.23
CA GLN A 200 -2.00 -6.57 -42.47
C GLN A 200 -3.50 -6.83 -42.32
N VAL A 201 -4.11 -6.30 -41.26
CA VAL A 201 -5.52 -6.57 -40.92
C VAL A 201 -6.47 -5.72 -41.78
N GLY A 202 -6.17 -4.43 -41.95
CA GLY A 202 -6.97 -3.52 -42.75
C GLY A 202 -8.38 -3.21 -42.23
N PRO A 203 -9.14 -2.35 -42.93
CA PRO A 203 -10.47 -1.93 -42.48
C PRO A 203 -11.50 -3.08 -42.45
N GLY A 204 -12.32 -3.13 -41.40
CA GLY A 204 -13.46 -4.06 -41.29
C GLY A 204 -13.11 -5.49 -40.85
N SER A 205 -11.85 -5.77 -40.56
CA SER A 205 -11.37 -7.08 -40.05
C SER A 205 -11.06 -7.03 -38.54
N HIS A 206 -10.39 -8.06 -38.00
CA HIS A 206 -10.00 -8.14 -36.58
C HIS A 206 -8.57 -8.67 -36.39
N TYR A 207 -7.99 -8.42 -35.22
CA TYR A 207 -6.57 -8.70 -34.94
C TYR A 207 -6.28 -10.08 -34.35
N LEU A 208 -7.30 -10.83 -33.88
CA LEU A 208 -7.10 -12.08 -33.12
C LEU A 208 -6.13 -13.10 -33.76
N GLY A 209 -6.11 -13.19 -35.10
CA GLY A 209 -5.28 -14.15 -35.83
C GLY A 209 -3.98 -13.57 -36.42
N CYS A 210 -3.72 -12.27 -36.30
CA CYS A 210 -2.56 -11.66 -36.96
C CYS A 210 -1.25 -11.95 -36.22
N ASP A 211 -0.13 -11.88 -36.95
CA ASP A 211 1.20 -12.26 -36.45
C ASP A 211 1.59 -11.45 -35.21
N HIS A 212 1.25 -10.16 -35.18
CA HIS A 212 1.52 -9.29 -34.04
C HIS A 212 0.77 -9.74 -32.78
N THR A 213 -0.51 -10.12 -32.88
CA THR A 213 -1.25 -10.63 -31.71
C THR A 213 -0.67 -11.95 -31.24
N GLN A 214 -0.34 -12.87 -32.16
CA GLN A 214 0.27 -14.16 -31.81
C GLN A 214 1.65 -14.01 -31.16
N ALA A 215 2.45 -13.03 -31.57
CA ALA A 215 3.75 -12.75 -30.99
C ALA A 215 3.65 -12.13 -29.58
N ASN A 216 2.56 -11.40 -29.28
CA ASN A 216 2.45 -10.58 -28.07
C ASN A 216 1.43 -11.08 -27.03
N PHE A 217 0.49 -11.98 -27.35
CA PHE A 217 -0.69 -12.27 -26.51
C PHE A 217 -0.38 -12.76 -25.07
N GLN A 218 0.80 -13.34 -24.85
CA GLN A 218 1.19 -13.83 -23.52
C GLN A 218 1.54 -12.70 -22.57
N THR A 219 2.03 -11.57 -23.08
CA THR A 219 2.57 -10.46 -22.28
C THR A 219 1.84 -9.13 -22.52
N ALA A 220 0.97 -9.06 -23.54
CA ALA A 220 0.29 -7.83 -23.94
C ALA A 220 -0.63 -7.25 -22.85
N PHE A 221 -1.32 -8.10 -22.09
CA PHE A 221 -2.33 -7.68 -21.12
C PHE A 221 -2.08 -8.29 -19.75
N TYR A 222 -2.31 -7.50 -18.71
CA TYR A 222 -2.34 -8.00 -17.35
C TYR A 222 -3.47 -9.03 -17.19
N ARG A 223 -3.19 -10.14 -16.53
CA ARG A 223 -4.17 -11.21 -16.27
C ARG A 223 -4.46 -11.24 -14.78
N SER A 224 -5.65 -10.79 -14.41
CA SER A 224 -6.10 -10.81 -13.02
C SER A 224 -6.29 -12.24 -12.53
N SER A 225 -5.90 -12.50 -11.29
CA SER A 225 -6.16 -13.77 -10.60
C SER A 225 -7.50 -13.79 -9.86
N ILE A 226 -8.25 -12.69 -9.86
CA ILE A 226 -9.49 -12.50 -9.08
C ILE A 226 -10.68 -12.12 -9.95
N ALA A 227 -10.48 -11.36 -11.03
CA ALA A 227 -11.55 -10.94 -11.93
C ALA A 227 -12.12 -12.14 -12.70
N ASP A 228 -13.45 -12.14 -12.86
CA ASP A 228 -14.15 -13.07 -13.73
C ASP A 228 -14.60 -12.28 -14.97
N ASN A 229 -14.09 -12.69 -16.12
CA ASN A 229 -14.40 -12.07 -17.42
C ASN A 229 -15.12 -13.07 -18.35
N ASN A 230 -15.67 -14.15 -17.79
CA ASN A 230 -16.41 -15.14 -18.55
C ASN A 230 -17.83 -14.64 -18.87
N SER A 231 -18.56 -15.39 -19.70
CA SER A 231 -19.97 -15.07 -19.94
C SER A 231 -20.82 -15.31 -18.69
N TYR A 232 -22.01 -14.70 -18.65
CA TYR A 232 -22.96 -14.91 -17.55
C TYR A 232 -23.30 -16.39 -17.37
N GLU A 233 -23.50 -17.13 -18.46
CA GLU A 233 -23.85 -18.55 -18.44
C GLU A 233 -22.75 -19.39 -17.79
N GLN A 234 -21.49 -19.07 -18.07
CA GLN A 234 -20.36 -19.76 -17.45
C GLN A 234 -20.22 -19.38 -15.98
N TRP A 235 -20.30 -18.09 -15.63
CA TRP A 235 -20.27 -17.63 -14.24
C TRP A 235 -21.39 -18.28 -13.39
N LEU A 236 -22.59 -18.39 -13.96
CA LEU A 236 -23.73 -19.07 -13.35
C LEU A 236 -23.45 -20.56 -13.15
N ALA A 237 -22.95 -21.26 -14.18
CA ALA A 237 -22.62 -22.68 -14.11
C ALA A 237 -21.49 -22.97 -13.09
N GLU A 238 -20.59 -22.01 -12.87
CA GLU A 238 -19.49 -22.09 -11.89
C GLU A 238 -19.90 -21.64 -10.47
N GLY A 239 -21.19 -21.37 -10.24
CA GLY A 239 -21.77 -21.17 -8.91
C GLY A 239 -21.86 -19.71 -8.47
N GLU A 240 -21.96 -18.77 -9.41
CA GLU A 240 -22.25 -17.35 -9.14
C GLU A 240 -21.22 -16.69 -8.20
N LYS A 241 -19.97 -17.14 -8.27
CA LYS A 241 -18.94 -16.74 -7.31
C LYS A 241 -18.69 -15.24 -7.38
N THR A 242 -18.62 -14.62 -6.22
CA THR A 242 -18.20 -13.23 -6.03
C THR A 242 -16.67 -13.14 -5.96
N ALA A 243 -16.12 -11.92 -6.12
CA ALA A 243 -14.68 -11.71 -6.01
C ALA A 243 -14.08 -12.17 -4.66
N PRO A 244 -14.71 -11.89 -3.48
CA PRO A 244 -14.22 -12.41 -2.20
C PRO A 244 -14.19 -13.93 -2.11
N GLN A 245 -15.17 -14.63 -2.70
CA GLN A 245 -15.19 -16.10 -2.70
C GLN A 245 -14.03 -16.68 -3.52
N ARG A 246 -13.78 -16.14 -4.73
CA ARG A 246 -12.61 -16.53 -5.53
C ARG A 246 -11.29 -16.20 -4.82
N ALA A 247 -11.23 -15.05 -4.14
CA ALA A 247 -10.10 -14.63 -3.32
C ALA A 247 -9.84 -15.59 -2.15
N ASN A 248 -10.89 -16.06 -1.47
CA ASN A 248 -10.79 -17.04 -0.39
C ASN A 248 -10.17 -18.35 -0.89
N GLU A 249 -10.69 -18.88 -2.00
CA GLU A 249 -10.19 -20.11 -2.62
C GLU A 249 -8.73 -19.98 -3.03
N LEU A 250 -8.32 -18.84 -3.59
CA LEU A 250 -6.93 -18.59 -3.97
C LEU A 250 -6.01 -18.49 -2.75
N ALA A 251 -6.43 -17.79 -1.69
CA ALA A 251 -5.65 -17.67 -0.45
C ALA A 251 -5.36 -19.05 0.16
N ARG A 252 -6.38 -19.91 0.24
CA ARG A 252 -6.25 -21.28 0.76
C ARG A 252 -5.27 -22.10 -0.06
N ARG A 253 -5.42 -22.08 -1.39
CA ARG A 253 -4.50 -22.77 -2.29
C ARG A 253 -3.06 -22.32 -2.11
N TRP A 254 -2.81 -21.02 -2.00
CA TRP A 254 -1.46 -20.48 -1.80
C TRP A 254 -0.84 -20.94 -0.47
N LEU A 255 -1.63 -20.96 0.60
CA LEU A 255 -1.20 -21.44 1.90
C LEU A 255 -0.93 -22.95 1.90
N GLU A 256 -1.77 -23.75 1.22
CA GLU A 256 -1.59 -25.19 1.07
C GLU A 256 -0.32 -25.54 0.28
N SER A 257 0.04 -24.72 -0.71
CA SER A 257 1.22 -24.92 -1.55
C SER A 257 2.47 -24.16 -1.08
N TYR A 258 2.42 -23.48 0.07
CA TYR A 258 3.52 -22.61 0.49
C TYR A 258 4.71 -23.44 0.99
N GLU A 259 5.89 -23.17 0.41
CA GLU A 259 7.18 -23.65 0.90
C GLU A 259 7.97 -22.47 1.46
N ALA A 260 8.41 -22.59 2.72
CA ALA A 260 9.20 -21.53 3.34
C ALA A 260 10.57 -21.38 2.65
N PRO A 261 11.05 -20.15 2.41
CA PRO A 261 12.38 -19.95 1.85
C PRO A 261 13.44 -20.47 2.81
N HIS A 262 14.56 -20.94 2.25
CA HIS A 262 15.67 -21.44 3.05
C HIS A 262 16.20 -20.37 4.01
N LEU A 263 16.43 -20.78 5.27
CA LEU A 263 17.12 -20.01 6.30
C LEU A 263 18.28 -20.86 6.81
N ASP A 264 19.48 -20.26 6.86
CA ASP A 264 20.67 -20.93 7.39
C ASP A 264 20.44 -21.40 8.84
N GLN A 265 20.82 -22.64 9.12
CA GLN A 265 20.55 -23.28 10.41
C GLN A 265 21.21 -22.53 11.57
N GLY A 266 22.45 -22.05 11.40
CA GLY A 266 23.16 -21.32 12.44
C GLY A 266 22.50 -19.97 12.76
N ILE A 267 21.95 -19.29 11.74
CA ILE A 267 21.17 -18.06 11.93
C ILE A 267 19.86 -18.35 12.66
N ASP A 268 19.12 -19.38 12.25
CA ASP A 268 17.85 -19.76 12.89
C ASP A 268 18.05 -20.11 14.38
N ASP A 269 19.06 -20.93 14.68
CA ASP A 269 19.41 -21.30 16.04
C ASP A 269 19.82 -20.07 16.89
N GLY A 270 20.59 -19.15 16.30
CA GLY A 270 20.97 -17.89 16.95
C GLY A 270 19.78 -16.98 17.25
N LEU A 271 18.82 -16.89 16.33
CA LEU A 271 17.58 -16.13 16.52
C LEU A 271 16.72 -16.75 17.64
N LYS A 272 16.56 -18.07 17.63
CA LYS A 272 15.82 -18.82 18.66
C LYS A 272 16.45 -18.66 20.05
N ASP A 273 17.77 -18.76 20.17
CA ASP A 273 18.48 -18.53 21.43
C ASP A 273 18.23 -17.11 21.97
N PHE A 274 18.40 -16.09 21.11
CA PHE A 274 18.16 -14.71 21.50
C PHE A 274 16.73 -14.49 21.99
N ILE A 275 15.72 -14.99 21.25
CA ILE A 275 14.30 -14.90 21.63
C ILE A 275 14.06 -15.61 22.96
N GLY A 276 14.58 -16.82 23.12
CA GLY A 276 14.43 -17.62 24.34
C GLY A 276 14.99 -16.90 25.57
N ARG A 277 16.23 -16.39 25.50
CA ARG A 277 16.84 -15.61 26.59
C ARG A 277 16.07 -14.33 26.90
N LYS A 278 15.53 -13.65 25.88
CA LYS A 278 14.73 -12.43 26.09
C LYS A 278 13.41 -12.74 26.79
N LYS A 279 12.67 -13.77 26.36
CA LYS A 279 11.45 -14.21 27.05
C LYS A 279 11.71 -14.61 28.49
N ALA A 280 12.79 -15.36 28.75
CA ALA A 280 13.14 -15.77 30.11
C ALA A 280 13.53 -14.60 31.04
N SER A 281 13.91 -13.44 30.48
CA SER A 281 14.34 -12.27 31.24
C SER A 281 13.20 -11.38 31.76
N MET A 282 11.95 -11.65 31.39
CA MET A 282 10.78 -10.84 31.74
C MET A 282 9.52 -11.70 31.91
N ALA A 283 8.63 -11.32 32.82
CA ALA A 283 7.30 -11.90 32.87
C ALA A 283 6.42 -11.29 31.76
N ASP A 284 5.40 -12.04 31.33
CA ASP A 284 4.41 -11.52 30.38
C ASP A 284 3.65 -10.34 31.02
N ALA A 285 3.48 -9.27 30.23
CA ALA A 285 2.89 -8.01 30.72
C ALA A 285 1.38 -8.11 31.02
N PHE A 286 0.71 -9.10 30.42
CA PHE A 286 -0.71 -9.40 30.63
C PHE A 286 -0.86 -10.92 30.74
N THR A 287 -1.19 -11.40 31.93
CA THR A 287 -1.65 -12.78 32.17
C THR A 287 -3.15 -12.80 32.35
#